data_AF-A0A7S3T3G0-F1
#
_entry.id   AF-A0A7S3T3G0-F1
#
_cell.length_a   1.000
_cell.length_b   1.000
_cell.length_c   1.000
_cell.angle_alpha   90.00
_cell.angle_beta   90.00
_cell.angle_gamma   90.00
#
_symmetry.space_group_name_H-M   'P 1'
#
loop_
_entity.id
_entity.type
_entity.pdbx_description
1 polymer ?
#
loop_
_entity_poly.entity_id
_entity_poly.type
_entity_poly.pdbx_seq_one_letter_code
_entity_poly.pdbx_strand_id
1 'polypeptide(L)'
;GVGSAEAEAAAVGSAVGSARLPAPPAQVGLLLAADVAYQREGRGLSALCSTVRRLAAGGGALLLAHKCRHPELDAALLQQMRDEGGMALEEVPRSHHHPDFRSLSIRLYIGSPRERS
;
A
#
# COMPACT_ATOMS: atom_id res chain seq x y z
N GLY A 1 45.10 1.98 -29.69
CA GLY A 1 44.39 2.55 -28.54
C GLY A 1 42.92 2.49 -28.83
N VAL A 2 42.26 1.44 -28.36
CA VAL A 2 40.81 1.25 -28.43
C VAL A 2 40.44 0.52 -27.14
N GLY A 3 39.58 1.11 -26.33
CA GLY A 3 39.22 0.53 -25.04
C GLY A 3 38.21 1.36 -24.29
N SER A 4 36.98 0.85 -24.27
CA SER A 4 35.97 1.01 -23.23
C SER A 4 35.40 2.41 -22.97
N ALA A 5 34.37 2.76 -23.74
CA ALA A 5 33.31 3.66 -23.31
C ALA A 5 31.94 2.96 -23.15
N GLU A 6 31.89 1.61 -23.16
CA GLU A 6 30.63 0.84 -23.11
C GLU A 6 30.41 0.02 -21.82
N ALA A 7 31.16 0.29 -20.75
CA ALA A 7 31.09 -0.52 -19.53
C ALA A 7 30.52 0.21 -18.29
N GLU A 8 29.69 1.25 -18.46
CA GLU A 8 29.11 1.98 -17.32
C GLU A 8 27.58 2.13 -17.39
N ALA A 9 26.89 1.14 -17.96
CA ALA A 9 25.42 1.09 -17.99
C ALA A 9 24.82 -0.07 -17.18
N ALA A 10 25.62 -0.81 -16.41
CA ALA A 10 25.17 -2.05 -15.75
C ALA A 10 25.61 -2.16 -14.29
N ALA A 11 25.27 -1.19 -13.44
CA ALA A 11 25.51 -1.30 -12.00
C ALA A 11 24.57 -0.47 -11.12
N VAL A 12 23.30 -0.32 -11.50
CA VAL A 12 22.26 0.18 -10.57
C VAL A 12 21.07 -0.77 -10.54
N GLY A 13 21.38 -2.06 -10.44
CA GLY A 13 20.41 -3.11 -10.18
C GLY A 13 20.92 -3.94 -9.02
N SER A 14 20.06 -4.20 -8.03
CA SER A 14 20.26 -5.23 -7.01
C SER A 14 21.15 -4.88 -5.81
N ALA A 15 20.75 -3.88 -5.03
CA ALA A 15 21.16 -3.80 -3.62
C ALA A 15 20.07 -3.18 -2.72
N VAL A 16 18.80 -3.56 -2.91
CA VAL A 16 17.89 -3.57 -1.76
C VAL A 16 18.09 -4.94 -1.13
N GLY A 17 19.17 -5.06 -0.34
CA GLY A 17 19.34 -6.21 0.53
C GLY A 17 18.04 -6.40 1.30
N SER A 18 17.58 -7.66 1.39
CA SER A 18 16.46 -8.05 2.23
C SER A 18 16.82 -7.78 3.69
N ALA A 19 16.80 -6.51 4.07
CA ALA A 19 16.90 -6.08 5.44
C ALA A 19 15.61 -6.55 6.07
N ARG A 20 15.69 -7.71 6.73
CA ARG A 20 14.60 -8.26 7.52
C ARG A 20 14.30 -7.25 8.60
N LEU A 21 13.31 -6.40 8.34
CA LEU A 21 12.83 -5.42 9.31
C LEU A 21 12.52 -6.19 10.60
N PRO A 22 12.97 -5.68 11.77
CA PRO A 22 12.65 -6.31 13.04
C PRO A 22 11.13 -6.51 13.13
N ALA A 23 10.72 -7.61 13.75
CA ALA A 23 9.30 -7.86 13.97
C ALA A 23 8.69 -6.61 14.62
N PRO A 24 7.54 -6.11 14.13
CA PRO A 24 6.92 -4.93 14.72
C PRO A 24 6.73 -5.18 16.22
N PRO A 25 7.05 -4.20 17.08
CA PRO A 25 6.71 -4.29 18.49
C PRO A 25 5.19 -4.48 18.63
N ALA A 26 4.76 -5.12 19.72
CA ALA A 26 3.38 -5.38 20.16
C ALA A 26 2.26 -5.04 19.15
N GLN A 27 1.55 -6.08 18.70
CA GLN A 27 0.26 -6.06 17.98
C GLN A 27 -0.24 -4.66 17.58
N VAL A 28 0.01 -4.26 16.32
CA VAL A 28 -0.48 -2.96 15.81
C VAL A 28 -2.00 -3.02 15.73
N GLY A 29 -2.68 -2.29 16.61
CA GLY A 29 -4.15 -2.24 16.64
C GLY A 29 -4.75 -1.44 15.48
N LEU A 30 -4.01 -0.45 14.96
CA LEU A 30 -4.46 0.42 13.88
C LEU A 30 -3.29 0.83 12.97
N LEU A 31 -3.50 0.68 11.66
CA LEU A 31 -2.63 1.12 10.58
C LEU A 31 -3.24 2.36 9.91
N LEU A 32 -2.43 3.40 9.73
CA LEU A 32 -2.84 4.60 9.00
C LEU A 32 -2.05 4.68 7.68
N ALA A 33 -2.76 4.82 6.57
CA ALA A 33 -2.17 4.97 5.25
C ALA A 33 -2.85 6.12 4.49
N ALA A 34 -2.08 7.02 3.90
CA ALA A 34 -2.60 8.15 3.13
C ALA A 34 -1.79 8.35 1.84
N ASP A 35 -2.47 8.32 0.68
CA ASP A 35 -1.91 8.48 -0.67
C ASP A 35 -0.65 7.60 -0.93
N VAL A 36 -0.62 6.40 -0.36
CA VAL A 36 0.53 5.47 -0.41
C VAL A 36 0.67 4.75 -1.76
N ALA A 37 -0.38 4.76 -2.58
CA ALA A 37 -0.43 4.11 -3.88
C ALA A 37 -0.65 5.17 -4.97
N TYR A 38 0.44 5.69 -5.53
CA TYR A 38 0.40 6.83 -6.46
C TYR A 38 1.11 6.55 -7.80
N GLN A 39 1.85 5.45 -7.90
CA GLN A 39 2.56 5.08 -9.12
C GLN A 39 1.58 4.40 -10.07
N ARG A 40 1.32 5.02 -11.23
CA ARG A 40 0.30 4.59 -12.19
C ARG A 40 0.44 3.13 -12.60
N GLU A 41 1.67 2.64 -12.72
CA GLU A 41 1.97 1.26 -13.11
C GLU A 41 1.72 0.26 -11.96
N GLY A 42 1.25 0.70 -10.79
CA GLY A 42 1.07 -0.16 -9.62
C GLY A 42 2.38 -0.61 -8.97
N ARG A 43 3.52 0.00 -9.38
CA ARG A 43 4.82 -0.28 -8.79
C ARG A 43 4.78 -0.03 -7.28
N GLY A 44 5.12 -1.06 -6.51
CA GLY A 44 5.12 -1.04 -5.05
C GLY A 44 3.82 -1.50 -4.38
N LEU A 45 2.73 -1.74 -5.12
CA LEU A 45 1.46 -2.21 -4.52
C LEU A 45 1.63 -3.54 -3.78
N SER A 46 2.32 -4.52 -4.35
CA SER A 46 2.55 -5.81 -3.69
C SER A 46 3.40 -5.67 -2.42
N ALA A 47 4.41 -4.79 -2.44
CA ALA A 47 5.22 -4.51 -1.25
C ALA A 47 4.41 -3.80 -0.14
N LEU A 48 3.52 -2.87 -0.54
CA LEU A 48 2.56 -2.24 0.36
C LEU A 48 1.63 -3.28 1.00
N CYS A 49 1.03 -4.15 0.20
CA CYS A 49 0.12 -5.19 0.66
C CYS A 49 0.82 -6.18 1.62
N SER A 50 2.03 -6.62 1.29
CA SER A 50 2.86 -7.46 2.16
C SER A 50 3.16 -6.77 3.51
N THR A 51 3.45 -5.47 3.47
CA THR A 51 3.67 -4.67 4.69
C THR A 51 2.42 -4.59 5.54
N VAL A 52 1.26 -4.27 4.93
CA VAL A 52 -0.04 -4.23 5.63
C VAL A 52 -0.34 -5.58 6.26
N ARG A 53 -0.25 -6.68 5.50
CA ARG A 53 -0.50 -8.04 6.01
C ARG A 53 0.36 -8.36 7.22
N ARG A 54 1.66 -8.04 7.15
CA ARG A 54 2.59 -8.31 8.25
C ARG A 54 2.24 -7.51 9.50
N LEU A 55 1.91 -6.24 9.36
CA LEU A 55 1.61 -5.36 10.50
C LEU A 55 0.21 -5.64 11.08
N ALA A 56 -0.77 -5.98 10.23
CA ALA A 56 -2.13 -6.33 10.62
C ALA A 56 -2.28 -7.78 11.10
N ALA A 57 -1.22 -8.59 11.05
CA ALA A 57 -1.24 -10.02 11.38
C ALA A 57 -1.81 -10.34 12.78
N GLY A 58 -1.78 -9.36 13.68
CA GLY A 58 -2.35 -9.44 15.02
C GLY A 58 -3.81 -9.01 15.15
N GLY A 59 -4.56 -8.80 14.06
CA GLY A 59 -5.95 -8.35 14.12
C GLY A 59 -6.13 -6.84 13.98
N GLY A 60 -5.09 -6.11 13.58
CA GLY A 60 -5.12 -4.66 13.42
C GLY A 60 -6.04 -4.19 12.30
N ALA A 61 -6.73 -3.08 12.50
CA ALA A 61 -7.50 -2.42 11.45
C ALA A 61 -6.60 -1.53 10.56
N LEU A 62 -7.05 -1.24 9.35
CA LEU A 62 -6.44 -0.26 8.44
C LEU A 62 -7.39 0.90 8.22
N LEU A 63 -6.90 2.14 8.31
CA LEU A 63 -7.58 3.31 7.76
C LEU A 63 -6.76 3.80 6.57
N LEU A 64 -7.36 3.72 5.38
CA LEU A 64 -6.72 4.11 4.13
C LEU A 64 -7.42 5.34 3.55
N ALA A 65 -6.68 6.43 3.41
CA ALA A 65 -7.07 7.59 2.61
C ALA A 65 -6.39 7.51 1.23
N HIS A 66 -7.19 7.49 0.17
CA HIS A 66 -6.67 7.35 -1.20
C HIS A 66 -7.24 8.44 -2.10
N LYS A 67 -6.35 9.11 -2.85
CA LYS A 67 -6.79 10.04 -3.89
C LYS A 67 -6.93 9.29 -5.21
N CYS A 68 -8.17 9.10 -5.64
CA CYS A 68 -8.51 8.51 -6.93
C CYS A 68 -8.00 9.40 -8.07
N ARG A 69 -7.10 8.84 -8.89
CA ARG A 69 -6.45 9.53 -10.02
C ARG A 69 -6.50 8.69 -11.29
N HIS A 70 -6.40 7.38 -11.15
CA HIS A 70 -6.30 6.43 -12.26
C HIS A 70 -7.19 5.23 -11.95
N PRO A 71 -8.32 5.04 -12.65
CA PRO A 71 -9.29 3.99 -12.34
C PRO A 71 -8.69 2.58 -12.24
N GLU A 72 -7.69 2.29 -13.08
CA GLU A 72 -7.02 1.00 -13.10
C GLU A 72 -6.17 0.78 -11.84
N LEU A 73 -5.44 1.81 -11.41
CA LEU A 73 -4.68 1.79 -10.16
C LEU A 73 -5.61 1.69 -8.95
N ASP A 74 -6.69 2.47 -8.97
CA ASP A 74 -7.68 2.51 -7.88
C ASP A 74 -8.31 1.12 -7.69
N ALA A 75 -8.70 0.46 -8.79
CA ALA A 75 -9.22 -0.91 -8.75
C ALA A 75 -8.15 -1.92 -8.31
N ALA A 76 -6.93 -1.82 -8.84
CA ALA A 76 -5.83 -2.72 -8.49
C ALA A 76 -5.44 -2.62 -7.01
N LEU A 77 -5.43 -1.42 -6.43
CA LEU A 77 -5.18 -1.18 -5.01
C LEU A 77 -6.21 -1.93 -4.15
N LEU A 78 -7.51 -1.75 -4.42
CA LEU A 78 -8.57 -2.41 -3.65
C LEU A 78 -8.50 -3.93 -3.78
N GLN A 79 -8.27 -4.42 -5.01
CA GLN A 79 -8.17 -5.85 -5.28
C GLN A 79 -6.96 -6.49 -4.59
N GLN A 80 -5.77 -5.91 -4.70
CA GLN A 80 -4.56 -6.45 -4.09
C GLN A 80 -4.57 -6.31 -2.56
N MET A 81 -5.14 -5.24 -2.01
CA MET A 81 -5.28 -5.10 -0.56
C MET A 81 -6.15 -6.23 0.01
N ARG A 82 -7.18 -6.65 -0.73
CA ARG A 82 -8.02 -7.81 -0.40
C ARG A 82 -7.29 -9.13 -0.54
N ASP A 83 -6.62 -9.35 -1.67
CA ASP A 83 -6.07 -10.66 -2.04
C ASP A 83 -4.71 -10.93 -1.38
N GLU A 84 -3.80 -9.95 -1.42
CA GLU A 84 -2.43 -10.05 -0.89
C GLU A 84 -2.31 -9.43 0.50
N GLY A 85 -2.97 -8.30 0.72
CA GLY A 85 -2.96 -7.59 2.01
C GLY A 85 -3.81 -8.28 3.08
N GLY A 86 -4.74 -9.15 2.68
CA GLY A 86 -5.62 -9.87 3.59
C GLY A 86 -6.64 -8.97 4.30
N MET A 87 -6.97 -7.82 3.71
CA MET A 87 -7.89 -6.85 4.31
C MET A 87 -9.19 -6.75 3.51
N ALA A 88 -10.34 -6.88 4.17
CA ALA A 88 -11.62 -6.49 3.60
C ALA A 88 -11.78 -4.97 3.76
N LEU A 89 -11.84 -4.23 2.65
CA LEU A 89 -12.00 -2.77 2.66
C LEU A 89 -13.47 -2.39 2.47
N GLU A 90 -13.97 -1.54 3.37
CA GLU A 90 -15.26 -0.88 3.26
C GLU A 90 -15.06 0.64 3.07
N GLU A 91 -15.71 1.24 2.08
CA GLU A 91 -15.63 2.68 1.84
C GLU A 91 -16.43 3.44 2.91
N VAL A 92 -15.78 4.40 3.57
CA VAL A 92 -16.42 5.28 4.53
C VAL A 92 -17.29 6.29 3.78
N PRO A 93 -18.61 6.37 4.08
CA PRO A 93 -19.50 7.32 3.44
C PRO A 93 -18.98 8.76 3.54
N ARG A 94 -19.11 9.52 2.45
CA ARG A 94 -18.69 10.92 2.36
C ARG A 94 -19.33 11.82 3.45
N SER A 95 -20.52 11.46 3.92
CA SER A 95 -21.20 12.15 5.03
C SER A 95 -20.42 12.10 6.34
N HIS A 96 -19.54 11.10 6.52
CA HIS A 96 -18.68 10.96 7.71
C HIS A 96 -17.34 11.66 7.56
N HIS A 97 -17.01 12.21 6.38
CA HIS A 97 -15.79 12.97 6.18
C HIS A 97 -15.98 14.38 6.77
N HIS A 98 -14.88 15.02 7.20
CA HIS A 98 -14.94 16.40 7.69
C HIS A 98 -15.57 17.31 6.62
N PRO A 99 -16.56 18.16 6.97
CA PRO A 99 -17.34 18.92 5.99
C PRO A 99 -16.48 19.80 5.08
N ASP A 100 -15.44 20.41 5.65
CA ASP A 100 -14.53 21.34 4.95
C ASP A 100 -13.29 20.67 4.34
N PHE A 101 -12.91 19.46 4.80
CA PHE A 101 -11.67 18.79 4.38
C PHE A 101 -11.99 17.46 3.68
N ARG A 102 -12.76 17.56 2.58
CA ARG A 102 -13.18 16.41 1.76
C ARG A 102 -13.22 16.75 0.27
N SER A 103 -12.88 15.78 -0.57
CA SER A 103 -12.90 15.91 -2.04
C SER A 103 -13.63 14.72 -2.66
N LEU A 104 -14.30 14.92 -3.81
CA LEU A 104 -14.93 13.81 -4.55
C LEU A 104 -13.89 12.81 -5.09
N SER A 105 -12.64 13.26 -5.22
CA SER A 105 -11.51 12.40 -5.61
C SER A 105 -10.78 11.77 -4.43
N ILE A 106 -11.18 12.02 -3.17
CA ILE A 106 -10.58 11.37 -2.01
C ILE A 106 -11.59 10.39 -1.43
N ARG A 107 -11.19 9.13 -1.33
CA ARG A 107 -11.95 8.06 -0.69
C ARG A 107 -11.24 7.63 0.58
N LEU A 108 -12.03 7.31 1.60
CA LEU A 108 -11.55 6.76 2.85
C LEU A 108 -12.07 5.33 2.95
N TYR A 109 -11.24 4.41 3.40
CA TYR A 109 -11.60 3.01 3.60
C TYR A 109 -11.23 2.55 4.99
N ILE A 110 -12.11 1.79 5.63
CA ILE A 110 -11.79 1.00 6.82
C ILE A 110 -11.54 -0.43 6.36
N GLY A 111 -10.36 -0.94 6.68
CA GLY A 111 -9.94 -2.30 6.43
C GLY A 111 -9.97 -3.14 7.69
N SER A 112 -10.57 -4.32 7.63
CA SER A 112 -10.49 -5.34 8.67
C SER A 112 -9.75 -6.58 8.16
N PRO A 113 -8.95 -7.28 8.99
CA PRO A 113 -8.35 -8.55 8.61
C PRO A 113 -9.44 -9.55 8.23
N ARG A 114 -9.24 -10.27 7.12
CA ARG A 114 -10.16 -11.36 6.76
C ARG A 114 -10.03 -12.47 7.78
N GLU A 115 -11.16 -12.97 8.28
CA GLU A 115 -11.19 -14.20 9.07
C GLU A 115 -10.53 -15.32 8.24
N ARG A 116 -9.57 -16.02 8.83
CA ARG A 116 -8.97 -17.19 8.17
C ARG A 116 -10.01 -18.30 8.22
N SER A 117 -10.72 -18.48 7.11
CA SER A 117 -11.54 -19.66 6.85
C SER A 117 -10.67 -20.91 6.74
#